data_AF-A0A4Q2UZ30-F1
#
_entry.id   AF-A0A4Q2UZ30-F1
#
_cell.length_a   1.000
_cell.length_b   1.000
_cell.length_c   1.000
_cell.angle_alpha   90.00
_cell.angle_beta   90.00
_cell.angle_gamma   90.00
#
_symmetry.space_group_name_H-M   'P 1'
#
loop_
_entity.id
_entity.type
_entity.pdbx_description
1 polymer ?
#
loop_
_entity_poly.entity_id
_entity_poly.type
_entity_poly.pdbx_seq_one_letter_code
_entity_poly.pdbx_strand_id
1 'polypeptide(L)'
;MALIKYEMDSNTWSNTTGPDEKGRAEGAMIFTPVGDGGMLVYFGGAQGLYGNGTLTPQSLGEVFLFDVANVKWYTQKTTGDTPQNRRRFCGGAT
;
A
#
# COMPACT_ATOMS: atom_id res chain seq x y z
N MET A 1 -6.19 -3.53 9.61
CA MET A 1 -5.70 -4.50 8.60
C MET A 1 -4.21 -4.73 8.84
N ALA A 2 -3.65 -5.89 8.48
CA ALA A 2 -2.26 -6.26 8.78
C ALA A 2 -1.37 -6.26 7.52
N LEU A 3 -0.11 -5.84 7.67
CA LEU A 3 0.99 -6.12 6.74
C LEU A 3 1.77 -7.31 7.31
N ILE A 4 1.91 -8.36 6.52
CA ILE A 4 2.63 -9.56 6.93
C ILE A 4 4.04 -9.52 6.35
N LYS A 5 5.04 -9.65 7.22
CA LYS A 5 6.45 -9.80 6.83
C LYS A 5 6.86 -11.25 7.01
N TYR A 6 7.47 -11.81 5.96
CA TYR A 6 8.00 -13.16 5.95
C TYR A 6 9.53 -13.11 5.82
N GLU A 7 10.22 -13.69 6.79
CA GLU A 7 11.68 -13.86 6.76
C GLU A 7 12.00 -15.22 6.13
N MET A 8 12.61 -15.19 4.94
CA MET A 8 12.87 -16.41 4.16
C MET A 8 13.91 -17.32 4.82
N ASP A 9 14.94 -16.75 5.46
CA ASP A 9 16.03 -17.52 6.06
C ASP A 9 15.58 -18.30 7.29
N SER A 10 14.78 -17.67 8.16
CA SER A 10 14.28 -18.26 9.41
C SER A 10 12.91 -18.93 9.27
N ASN A 11 12.25 -18.80 8.11
CA ASN A 11 10.87 -19.24 7.88
C ASN A 11 9.86 -18.70 8.90
N THR A 12 10.06 -17.45 9.35
CA THR A 12 9.22 -16.84 10.38
C THR A 12 8.28 -15.81 9.77
N TRP A 13 7.06 -15.76 10.31
CA TRP A 13 6.05 -14.78 9.96
C TRP A 13 5.92 -13.77 11.10
N SER A 14 5.87 -12.49 10.75
CA SER A 14 5.61 -11.40 11.68
C SER A 14 4.47 -10.53 11.16
N ASN A 15 3.66 -10.03 12.10
CA ASN A 15 2.53 -9.17 11.78
C ASN A 15 2.90 -7.73 12.14
N THR A 16 2.82 -6.86 11.15
CA THR A 16 2.97 -5.42 11.30
C THR A 16 1.61 -4.76 11.07
N THR A 17 1.35 -3.67 11.79
CA THR A 17 0.13 -2.89 11.60
C THR A 17 0.11 -2.30 10.18
N GLY A 18 -1.02 -2.45 9.48
CA GLY A 18 -1.25 -1.78 8.21
C GLY A 18 -1.46 -0.27 8.37
N PRO A 19 -1.64 0.48 7.26
CA PRO A 19 -1.83 1.92 7.32
C PRO A 19 -3.14 2.31 8.01
N ASP A 20 -4.17 1.46 7.96
CA ASP A 20 -5.45 1.63 8.66
C ASP A 20 -6.24 0.31 8.75
N GLU A 21 -7.51 0.41 9.12
CA GLU A 21 -8.44 -0.71 9.26
C GLU A 21 -9.18 -1.10 7.97
N LYS A 22 -8.97 -0.36 6.87
CA LYS A 22 -9.69 -0.57 5.61
C LYS A 22 -9.03 -1.68 4.80
N GLY A 23 -9.84 -2.65 4.37
CA GLY A 23 -9.37 -3.67 3.45
C GLY A 23 -9.16 -3.10 2.06
N ARG A 24 -8.00 -3.40 1.47
CA ARG A 24 -7.61 -2.95 0.13
C ARG A 24 -7.27 -4.14 -0.75
N ALA A 25 -7.62 -4.05 -2.03
CA ALA A 25 -7.33 -5.04 -3.04
C ALA A 25 -7.10 -4.38 -4.40
N GLU A 26 -6.48 -5.10 -5.33
CA GLU A 26 -6.36 -4.70 -6.75
C GLU A 26 -5.57 -3.40 -7.00
N GLY A 27 -4.82 -2.91 -6.00
CA GLY A 27 -3.86 -1.80 -6.15
C GLY A 27 -2.46 -2.28 -6.52
N ALA A 28 -1.56 -1.34 -6.75
CA ALA A 28 -0.15 -1.64 -6.98
C ALA A 28 0.66 -1.41 -5.70
N MET A 29 1.61 -2.30 -5.41
CA MET A 29 2.62 -2.14 -4.36
C MET A 29 4.00 -2.29 -4.99
N ILE A 30 4.86 -1.29 -4.82
CA ILE A 30 6.16 -1.20 -5.49
C ILE A 30 7.24 -0.97 -4.44
N PHE A 31 8.29 -1.77 -4.48
CA PHE A 31 9.49 -1.53 -3.68
C PHE A 31 10.39 -0.49 -4.35
N THR A 32 10.82 0.49 -3.58
CA THR A 32 11.73 1.55 -4.02
C THR A 32 12.96 1.56 -3.11
N PRO A 33 14.20 1.47 -3.65
CA PRO A 33 15.42 1.43 -2.85
C PRO A 33 15.82 2.84 -2.37
N VAL A 34 15.00 3.44 -1.52
CA VAL A 34 15.22 4.77 -0.93
C VAL A 34 15.26 4.66 0.60
N GLY A 35 16.22 5.34 1.22
CA GLY A 35 16.49 5.26 2.66
C GLY A 35 17.26 4.02 3.08
N ASP A 36 17.47 3.84 4.38
CA ASP A 36 18.35 2.79 4.94
C ASP A 36 17.83 1.36 4.76
N GLY A 37 16.50 1.19 4.61
CA GLY A 37 15.85 -0.12 4.46
C GLY A 37 14.96 -0.27 3.23
N GLY A 38 14.88 0.77 2.39
CA GLY A 38 13.91 0.85 1.30
C GLY A 38 12.50 1.24 1.75
N MET A 39 11.63 1.46 0.76
CA MET A 39 10.26 1.93 0.97
C MET A 39 9.30 1.16 0.08
N LEU A 40 8.14 0.77 0.61
CA LEU A 40 7.03 0.26 -0.20
C LEU A 40 6.05 1.39 -0.50
N VAL A 41 5.70 1.54 -1.77
CA VAL A 41 4.75 2.54 -2.26
C VAL A 41 3.50 1.80 -2.73
N TYR A 42 2.36 2.11 -2.10
CA TYR A 42 1.06 1.54 -2.44
C TYR A 42 0.09 2.63 -2.93
N PHE A 43 -0.61 2.39 -4.04
CA PHE A 43 -1.63 3.30 -4.55
C PHE A 43 -2.68 2.61 -5.42
N GLY A 44 -3.85 3.24 -5.52
CA GLY A 44 -4.98 2.77 -6.32
C GLY A 44 -5.61 1.47 -5.82
N GLY A 45 -6.40 0.85 -6.69
CA GLY A 45 -7.18 -0.35 -6.38
C GLY A 45 -8.58 -0.05 -5.87
N ALA A 46 -9.08 -0.93 -5.02
CA ALA A 46 -10.38 -0.81 -4.37
C ALA A 46 -10.26 -1.03 -2.87
N GLN A 47 -11.18 -0.46 -2.11
CA GLN A 47 -11.27 -0.57 -0.66
C GLN A 47 -12.67 -1.04 -0.23
N GLY A 48 -12.72 -2.00 0.70
CA GLY A 48 -13.95 -2.49 1.31
C GLY A 48 -14.23 -1.73 2.59
N LEU A 49 -15.10 -0.71 2.53
CA LEU A 49 -15.43 0.14 3.68
C LEU A 49 -16.50 -0.44 4.60
N TYR A 50 -17.41 -1.25 4.05
CA TYR A 50 -18.66 -1.62 4.72
C TYR A 50 -18.71 -3.09 5.17
N GLY A 51 -17.64 -3.86 4.96
CA GLY A 51 -17.57 -5.29 5.34
C GLY A 51 -18.62 -6.19 4.66
N ASN A 52 -19.37 -5.69 3.69
CA ASN A 52 -20.51 -6.34 3.04
C ASN A 52 -20.20 -6.81 1.60
N GLY A 53 -18.91 -6.86 1.22
CA GLY A 53 -18.46 -7.18 -0.14
C GLY A 53 -18.55 -6.02 -1.14
N THR A 54 -19.12 -4.88 -0.76
CA THR A 54 -19.13 -3.68 -1.63
C THR A 54 -17.73 -3.06 -1.66
N LEU A 55 -17.15 -3.02 -2.86
CA LEU A 55 -15.86 -2.40 -3.12
C LEU A 55 -16.06 -0.96 -3.58
N THR A 56 -15.40 -0.03 -2.91
CA THR A 56 -15.31 1.38 -3.33
C THR A 56 -13.95 1.63 -3.97
N PRO A 57 -13.84 2.49 -4.99
CA PRO A 57 -12.57 2.78 -5.61
C PRO A 57 -11.62 3.47 -4.61
N GLN A 58 -10.36 3.04 -4.58
CA GLN A 58 -9.30 3.74 -3.85
C GLN A 58 -8.82 4.91 -4.69
N SER A 59 -8.70 6.09 -4.07
CA SER A 59 -8.26 7.29 -4.76
C SER A 59 -6.79 7.16 -5.19
N LEU A 60 -6.46 7.52 -6.43
CA LEU A 60 -5.06 7.76 -6.81
C LEU A 60 -4.54 9.11 -6.32
N GLY A 61 -5.42 9.90 -5.70
CA GLY A 61 -5.07 11.09 -4.93
C GLY A 61 -4.31 10.77 -3.65
N GLU A 62 -4.38 9.52 -3.17
CA GLU A 62 -3.76 9.09 -1.91
C GLU A 62 -2.75 7.98 -2.18
N VAL A 63 -1.50 8.23 -1.78
CA VAL A 63 -0.39 7.30 -1.87
C VAL A 63 0.03 6.91 -0.46
N PHE A 64 0.12 5.62 -0.21
CA PHE A 64 0.53 5.06 1.06
C PHE A 64 1.99 4.62 0.94
N LEU A 65 2.81 5.07 1.87
CA LEU A 65 4.24 4.81 1.90
C LEU A 65 4.56 4.06 3.18
N PHE A 66 5.27 2.96 3.05
CA PHE A 66 5.75 2.18 4.18
C PHE A 66 7.28 2.22 4.22
N ASP A 67 7.79 2.86 5.26
CA ASP A 67 9.21 2.86 5.58
C ASP A 67 9.56 1.53 6.26
N VAL A 68 10.39 0.73 5.57
CA VAL A 68 10.77 -0.61 6.01
C VAL A 68 11.71 -0.56 7.21
N ALA A 69 12.58 0.45 7.29
CA ALA A 69 13.55 0.59 8.38
C ALA A 69 12.87 1.00 9.69
N ASN A 70 11.91 1.93 9.61
CA ASN A 70 11.21 2.46 10.78
C ASN A 70 9.87 1.77 11.06
N VAL A 71 9.46 0.81 10.23
CA VAL A 71 8.21 0.06 10.36
C VAL A 71 7.01 1.00 10.49
N LYS A 72 6.96 2.02 9.61
CA LYS A 72 6.01 3.13 9.74
C LYS A 72 5.31 3.46 8.43
N TRP A 73 4.02 3.72 8.54
CA TRP A 73 3.19 4.18 7.42
C TRP A 73 3.09 5.70 7.37
N TYR A 74 3.06 6.21 6.15
CA TYR A 74 2.80 7.60 5.82
C TYR A 74 1.77 7.66 4.70
N THR A 75 0.89 8.66 4.72
CA THR A 75 -0.07 8.92 3.66
C THR A 75 0.25 10.26 3.04
N GLN A 76 0.51 10.27 1.73
CA GLN A 76 0.76 11.48 0.97
C GLN A 76 -0.37 11.71 -0.02
N LYS A 77 -0.82 12.96 -0.11
CA LYS A 77 -1.77 13.38 -1.13
C LYS A 77 -1.00 13.82 -2.38
N THR A 78 -1.42 13.35 -3.54
CA THR A 78 -0.88 13.83 -4.81
C THR A 78 -1.36 15.27 -5.05
N THR A 79 -0.56 16.01 -5.81
CA THR A 79 -0.86 17.39 -6.19
C THR A 79 -0.80 17.51 -7.72
N GLY A 80 -1.43 18.54 -8.29
CA GLY A 80 -1.57 18.70 -9.73
C GLY A 80 -2.64 17.77 -10.32
N ASP A 81 -2.38 17.24 -11.51
CA ASP A 81 -3.34 16.42 -12.25
C ASP A 81 -3.31 14.95 -11.79
N THR A 82 -4.09 14.67 -10.75
CA THR A 82 -4.30 13.31 -10.25
C THR A 82 -5.08 12.46 -11.28
N PRO A 83 -4.58 11.28 -11.69
CA PRO A 83 -5.32 10.38 -12.55
C PRO A 83 -6.63 9.88 -11.94
N GLN A 84 -7.58 9.50 -12.78
CA GLN A 84 -8.82 8.85 -12.33
C GLN A 84 -8.55 7.52 -11.63
N ASN A 85 -9.49 7.13 -10.76
CA ASN A 85 -9.42 5.91 -9.98
C ASN A 85 -9.35 4.67 -10.88
N ARG A 86 -8.36 3.81 -10.63
CA ARG A 86 -8.12 2.57 -11.38
C ARG A 86 -7.77 1.42 -10.45
N ARG A 87 -8.15 0.22 -10.88
CA ARG A 87 -7.88 -1.07 -10.23
C ARG A 87 -7.34 -2.07 -11.27
N ARG A 88 -6.60 -3.08 -10.84
CA ARG A 88 -5.98 -4.10 -11.72
C ARG A 88 -5.07 -3.50 -12.80
N PHE A 89 -4.35 -2.44 -12.45
CA PHE A 89 -3.44 -1.75 -13.37
C PHE A 89 -1.99 -2.21 -13.14
N CYS A 90 -1.12 -1.96 -14.13
CA CYS A 90 0.33 -2.14 -13.97
C CYS A 90 0.95 -0.87 -13.37
N GLY A 91 1.79 -1.03 -12.35
CA GLY A 91 2.57 0.06 -11.76
C GLY A 91 4.03 -0.36 -11.61
N GLY A 92 4.96 0.57 -11.81
CA GLY A 92 6.39 0.36 -11.66
C GLY A 92 7.09 1.66 -11.25
N ALA A 93 8.29 1.54 -10.70
CA ALA A 93 9.23 2.62 -10.46
C ALA A 93 10.51 2.32 -11.25
N THR A 94 11.20 3.34 -11.75
CA THR A 94 12.43 3.24 -12.54
C THR A 94 13.56 3.99 -11.87
#